data_AF-A0A3D4II83-F1
#
_entry.id   AF-A0A3D4II83-F1
#
_cell.length_a   1.000
_cell.length_b   1.000
_cell.length_c   1.000
_cell.angle_alpha   90.00
_cell.angle_beta   90.00
_cell.angle_gamma   90.00
#
_symmetry.space_group_name_H-M   'P 1'
#
loop_
_entity.id
_entity.type
_entity.pdbx_description
1 polymer ?
#
loop_
_entity_poly.entity_id
_entity_poly.type
_entity_poly.pdbx_seq_one_letter_code
_entity_poly.pdbx_strand_id
1 'polypeptide(L)'
;MDYRALEGGLRRMLDRLHTEGTATKNAEADAFLRENNNAKLLGMLFDQRILAEVAFIGPLKLHQRMGHLDMQKIAYMAPKAFNHIFAMRPAVHRFSKKMAETTQKVAHIIATEYENDAAAIWQEAPDWDTVTKRLRNLPGFGAEKCMKFRYVLHYFGERTF
;
A
#
# COMPACT_ATOMS: atom_id res chain seq x y z
N MET A 1 15.61 6.44 -10.79
CA MET A 1 14.87 5.56 -11.71
C MET A 1 14.00 6.40 -12.62
N ASP A 2 14.03 6.18 -13.95
CA ASP A 2 13.16 6.92 -14.87
C ASP A 2 11.73 6.36 -14.81
N TYR A 3 10.79 7.19 -14.38
CA TYR A 3 9.37 6.86 -14.25
C TYR A 3 8.54 7.53 -15.35
N ARG A 4 9.19 8.09 -16.38
CA ARG A 4 8.51 8.74 -17.52
C ARG A 4 7.61 7.80 -18.30
N ALA A 5 7.90 6.50 -18.27
CA ALA A 5 7.08 5.46 -18.86
C ALA A 5 5.80 5.16 -18.06
N LEU A 6 5.66 5.68 -16.83
CA LEU A 6 4.40 5.58 -16.10
C LEU A 6 3.38 6.57 -16.66
N GLU A 7 2.15 6.08 -16.80
CA GLU A 7 0.99 6.89 -17.12
C GLU A 7 0.00 6.94 -15.93
N GLY A 8 -0.87 7.94 -15.95
CA GLY A 8 -2.00 8.04 -15.04
C GLY A 8 -1.68 8.57 -13.63
N GLY A 9 -2.42 8.09 -12.64
CA GLY A 9 -2.45 8.67 -11.29
C GLY A 9 -1.13 8.58 -10.55
N LEU A 10 -0.47 7.42 -10.59
CA LEU A 10 0.80 7.23 -9.90
C LEU A 10 1.91 8.12 -10.47
N ARG A 11 1.95 8.31 -11.79
CA ARG A 11 2.91 9.24 -12.42
C ARG A 11 2.78 10.65 -11.84
N ARG A 12 1.56 11.18 -11.80
CA ARG A 12 1.29 12.52 -11.22
C ARG A 12 1.64 12.60 -9.74
N MET A 13 1.46 11.50 -9.00
CA MET A 13 1.83 11.41 -7.59
C MET A 13 3.35 11.49 -7.40
N LEU A 14 4.11 10.78 -8.24
CA LEU A 14 5.56 10.77 -8.18
C LEU A 14 6.19 12.06 -8.71
N ASP A 15 5.61 12.66 -9.77
CA ASP A 15 6.01 13.99 -10.23
C ASP A 15 5.85 15.00 -9.08
N ARG A 16 4.71 14.98 -8.38
CA ARG A 16 4.47 15.84 -7.21
C ARG A 16 5.49 15.59 -6.10
N LEU A 17 5.76 14.32 -5.78
CA LEU A 17 6.74 13.98 -4.75
C LEU A 17 8.13 14.53 -5.12
N HIS A 18 8.49 14.49 -6.39
CA HIS A 18 9.76 15.01 -6.88
C HIS A 18 9.83 16.54 -6.88
N THR A 19 8.77 17.24 -7.32
CA THR A 19 8.79 18.70 -7.49
C THR A 19 8.36 19.48 -6.25
N GLU A 20 7.48 18.91 -5.44
CA GLU A 20 6.85 19.57 -4.28
C GLU A 20 7.20 18.87 -2.94
N GLY A 21 7.89 17.72 -2.98
CA GLY A 21 8.25 16.96 -1.76
C GLY A 21 7.09 16.19 -1.12
N THR A 22 5.93 16.14 -1.77
CA THR A 22 4.71 15.49 -1.26
C THR A 22 4.11 14.50 -2.25
N ALA A 23 3.76 13.30 -1.80
CA ALA A 23 3.06 12.32 -2.62
C ALA A 23 1.55 12.53 -2.55
N THR A 24 1.02 12.82 -1.35
CA THR A 24 -0.41 12.79 -1.08
C THR A 24 -1.05 14.17 -0.89
N LYS A 25 -0.26 15.25 -0.83
CA LYS A 25 -0.64 16.59 -0.32
C LYS A 25 -1.04 16.59 1.16
N ASN A 26 -0.74 15.52 1.88
CA ASN A 26 -0.95 15.40 3.32
C ASN A 26 0.38 15.02 3.97
N ALA A 27 0.94 15.95 4.75
CA ALA A 27 2.24 15.76 5.38
C ALA A 27 2.29 14.56 6.34
N GLU A 28 1.20 14.32 7.08
CA GLU A 28 1.09 13.18 8.00
C GLU A 28 1.06 11.86 7.23
N ALA A 29 0.31 11.79 6.12
CA ALA A 29 0.27 10.60 5.29
C ALA A 29 1.62 10.32 4.61
N ASP A 30 2.30 11.36 4.14
CA ASP A 30 3.62 11.22 3.54
C ASP A 30 4.68 10.78 4.56
N ALA A 31 4.63 11.29 5.79
CA ALA A 31 5.50 10.84 6.88
C ALA A 31 5.22 9.37 7.24
N PHE A 32 3.94 9.02 7.40
CA PHE A 32 3.53 7.66 7.71
C PHE A 32 3.94 6.66 6.62
N LEU A 33 3.84 7.02 5.34
CA LEU A 33 4.31 6.19 4.24
C LEU A 33 5.81 5.97 4.25
N ARG A 34 6.63 6.98 4.63
CA ARG A 34 8.09 6.83 4.75
C ARG A 34 8.43 5.83 5.85
N GLU A 35 7.76 5.88 6.98
CA GLU A 35 8.09 5.10 8.17
C GLU A 35 7.47 3.69 8.20
N ASN A 36 6.40 3.43 7.44
CA ASN A 36 5.62 2.20 7.58
C ASN A 36 5.53 1.38 6.28
N ASN A 37 6.16 0.20 6.28
CA ASN A 37 6.22 -0.70 5.12
C ASN A 37 4.86 -1.30 4.75
N ASN A 38 4.06 -1.64 5.76
CA ASN A 38 2.67 -2.09 5.60
C ASN A 38 1.81 -1.00 4.93
N ALA A 39 2.06 0.28 5.23
CA ALA A 39 1.37 1.39 4.60
C ALA A 39 1.72 1.55 3.12
N LYS A 40 3.00 1.40 2.75
CA LYS A 40 3.44 1.41 1.34
C LYS A 40 2.72 0.34 0.52
N LEU A 41 2.68 -0.89 1.03
CA LEU A 41 2.00 -2.01 0.40
C LEU A 41 0.49 -1.76 0.26
N LEU A 42 -0.18 -1.34 1.33
CA LEU A 42 -1.62 -1.09 1.32
C LEU A 42 -2.01 0.11 0.45
N GLY A 43 -1.18 1.16 0.39
CA GLY A 43 -1.39 2.28 -0.52
C GLY A 43 -1.46 1.83 -1.98
N MET A 44 -0.54 0.95 -2.39
CA MET A 44 -0.56 0.33 -3.71
C MET A 44 -1.74 -0.63 -3.89
N LEU A 45 -2.11 -1.39 -2.87
CA LEU A 45 -3.32 -2.23 -2.90
C LEU A 45 -4.56 -1.37 -3.19
N PHE A 46 -4.65 -0.19 -2.57
CA PHE A 46 -5.79 0.73 -2.65
C PHE A 46 -5.83 1.57 -3.93
N ASP A 47 -4.75 1.60 -4.72
CA ASP A 47 -4.72 2.28 -6.02
C ASP A 47 -5.59 1.50 -7.03
N GLN A 48 -6.91 1.66 -6.91
CA GLN A 48 -7.92 0.96 -7.69
C GLN A 48 -9.04 1.89 -8.12
N ARG A 49 -8.89 2.42 -9.35
CA ARG A 49 -9.83 3.33 -10.01
C ARG A 49 -10.08 4.65 -9.24
N ILE A 50 -9.21 5.00 -8.29
CA ILE A 50 -9.21 6.30 -7.60
C ILE A 50 -7.92 7.06 -7.92
N LEU A 51 -7.80 8.31 -7.46
CA LEU A 51 -6.53 9.02 -7.55
C LEU A 51 -5.50 8.34 -6.65
N ALA A 52 -4.28 8.13 -7.15
CA ALA A 52 -3.20 7.50 -6.39
C ALA A 52 -2.95 8.23 -5.06
N GLU A 53 -2.88 9.55 -5.06
CA GLU A 53 -2.73 10.34 -3.82
C GLU A 53 -3.81 10.03 -2.77
N VAL A 54 -5.06 9.77 -3.18
CA VAL A 54 -6.14 9.39 -2.27
C VAL A 54 -5.99 7.95 -1.78
N ALA A 55 -5.53 7.04 -2.66
CA ALA A 55 -5.24 5.66 -2.29
C ALA A 55 -4.16 5.58 -1.21
N PHE A 56 -3.09 6.36 -1.37
CA PHE A 56 -1.95 6.40 -0.48
C PHE A 56 -2.22 7.13 0.86
N ILE A 57 -3.32 7.89 0.98
CA ILE A 57 -3.84 8.37 2.28
C ILE A 57 -4.59 7.27 3.05
N GLY A 58 -5.15 6.27 2.34
CA GLY A 58 -5.96 5.22 2.92
C GLY A 58 -5.32 4.48 4.11
N PRO A 59 -4.03 4.08 4.06
CA PRO A 59 -3.35 3.43 5.18
C PRO A 59 -3.33 4.27 6.46
N LEU A 60 -3.08 5.58 6.37
CA LEU A 60 -3.11 6.47 7.53
C LEU A 60 -4.52 6.53 8.13
N LYS A 61 -5.57 6.63 7.31
CA LYS A 61 -6.96 6.61 7.79
C LYS A 61 -7.29 5.32 8.53
N LEU A 62 -6.80 4.19 8.04
CA LEU A 62 -7.00 2.89 8.70
C LEU A 62 -6.25 2.86 10.03
N HIS A 63 -4.99 3.30 10.05
CA HIS A 63 -4.17 3.44 11.25
C HIS A 63 -4.88 4.29 12.31
N GLN A 64 -5.34 5.49 11.96
CA GLN A 64 -6.00 6.42 12.89
C GLN A 64 -7.27 5.82 13.54
N ARG A 65 -7.97 4.90 12.88
CA ARG A 65 -9.18 4.26 13.41
C ARG A 65 -8.89 3.06 14.30
N MET A 66 -7.84 2.31 13.97
CA MET A 66 -7.47 1.10 14.69
C MET A 66 -6.44 1.36 15.79
N GLY A 67 -5.75 2.50 15.75
CA GLY A 67 -4.58 2.81 16.58
C GLY A 67 -3.31 2.05 16.16
N HIS A 68 -3.34 1.32 15.05
CA HIS A 68 -2.22 0.53 14.54
C HIS A 68 -2.39 0.21 13.04
N LEU A 69 -1.32 -0.27 12.41
CA LEU A 69 -1.35 -0.92 11.09
C LEU A 69 -0.66 -2.30 11.10
N ASP A 70 -0.89 -3.03 12.18
CA ASP A 70 -0.49 -4.42 12.40
C ASP A 70 -1.31 -5.40 11.53
N MET A 71 -0.65 -6.14 10.65
CA MET A 71 -1.30 -7.04 9.68
C MET A 71 -1.91 -8.27 10.36
N GLN A 72 -1.28 -8.80 11.40
CA GLN A 72 -1.79 -9.92 12.19
C GLN A 72 -3.13 -9.53 12.85
N LYS A 73 -3.18 -8.38 13.51
CA LYS A 73 -4.43 -7.87 14.12
C LYS A 73 -5.51 -7.63 13.07
N ILE A 74 -5.17 -7.09 11.90
CA ILE A 74 -6.11 -6.89 10.79
C ILE A 74 -6.63 -8.23 10.25
N ALA A 75 -5.75 -9.22 10.09
CA ALA A 75 -6.07 -10.54 9.54
C ALA A 75 -7.06 -11.31 10.41
N TYR A 76 -6.89 -11.26 11.75
CA TYR A 76 -7.72 -12.00 12.70
C TYR A 76 -8.94 -11.23 13.23
N MET A 77 -9.09 -9.95 12.86
CA MET A 77 -10.27 -9.18 13.23
C MET A 77 -11.54 -9.76 12.59
N ALA A 78 -12.65 -9.79 13.34
CA ALA A 78 -13.95 -10.23 12.82
C ALA A 78 -14.33 -9.42 11.55
N PRO A 79 -14.62 -10.06 10.41
CA PRO A 79 -14.81 -9.36 9.13
C PRO A 79 -15.89 -8.26 9.17
N LYS A 80 -16.98 -8.48 9.91
CA LYS A 80 -18.03 -7.47 10.09
C LYS A 80 -17.52 -6.22 10.81
N ALA A 81 -16.71 -6.38 11.85
CA ALA A 81 -16.12 -5.28 12.60
C ALA A 81 -15.09 -4.52 11.75
N PHE A 82 -14.21 -5.25 11.05
CA PHE A 82 -13.22 -4.62 10.17
C PHE A 82 -13.89 -3.85 9.01
N ASN A 83 -14.93 -4.42 8.39
CA ASN A 83 -15.73 -3.74 7.37
C ASN A 83 -16.35 -2.44 7.89
N HIS A 84 -16.85 -2.42 9.14
CA HIS A 84 -17.40 -1.22 9.76
C HIS A 84 -16.33 -0.13 9.90
N ILE A 85 -15.16 -0.46 10.46
CA ILE A 85 -14.02 0.46 10.61
C ILE A 85 -13.59 1.02 9.25
N PHE A 86 -13.45 0.15 8.25
CA PHE A 86 -13.01 0.53 6.91
C PHE A 86 -14.02 1.46 6.20
N ALA A 87 -15.31 1.32 6.51
CA ALA A 87 -16.40 2.10 5.93
C ALA A 87 -16.74 3.40 6.70
N MET A 88 -16.18 3.64 7.89
CA MET A 88 -16.40 4.89 8.64
C MET A 88 -16.11 6.11 7.76
N ARG A 89 -17.00 7.11 7.77
CA ARG A 89 -16.92 8.28 6.89
C ARG A 89 -15.85 9.28 7.37
N PRO A 90 -15.04 9.86 6.47
CA PRO A 90 -14.90 9.51 5.05
C PRO A 90 -14.21 8.14 4.87
N ALA A 91 -14.77 7.23 4.07
CA ALA A 91 -14.27 5.84 3.98
C ALA A 91 -12.77 5.73 3.62
N VAL A 92 -12.12 4.63 4.04
CA VAL A 92 -10.72 4.33 3.66
C VAL A 92 -10.63 4.19 2.13
N HIS A 93 -11.58 3.49 1.52
CA HIS A 93 -11.72 3.38 0.08
C HIS A 93 -13.20 3.41 -0.33
N ARG A 94 -13.52 3.92 -1.53
CA ARG A 94 -14.90 3.97 -2.03
C ARG A 94 -15.55 2.60 -2.29
N PHE A 95 -14.72 1.58 -2.55
CA PHE A 95 -15.13 0.17 -2.64
C PHE A 95 -14.97 -0.53 -1.29
N SER A 96 -15.56 0.03 -0.22
CA SER A 96 -15.17 -0.27 1.16
C SER A 96 -15.23 -1.75 1.50
N LYS A 97 -16.36 -2.44 1.21
CA LYS A 97 -16.52 -3.86 1.50
C LYS A 97 -15.48 -4.73 0.80
N LYS A 98 -15.34 -4.58 -0.52
CA LYS A 98 -14.40 -5.39 -1.30
C LYS A 98 -12.95 -5.14 -0.89
N MET A 99 -12.59 -3.89 -0.66
CA MET A 99 -11.23 -3.54 -0.26
C MET A 99 -10.91 -3.97 1.16
N ALA A 100 -11.86 -3.92 2.09
CA ALA A 100 -11.68 -4.47 3.42
C ALA A 100 -11.44 -5.98 3.37
N GLU A 101 -12.28 -6.74 2.66
CA GLU A 101 -12.09 -8.19 2.46
C GLU A 101 -10.72 -8.51 1.84
N THR A 102 -10.32 -7.78 0.79
CA THR A 102 -9.00 -7.98 0.15
C THR A 102 -7.86 -7.59 1.09
N THR A 103 -8.01 -6.53 1.89
CA THR A 103 -7.01 -6.09 2.88
C THR A 103 -6.78 -7.17 3.92
N GLN A 104 -7.83 -7.80 4.47
CA GLN A 104 -7.66 -8.90 5.43
C GLN A 104 -6.93 -10.10 4.82
N LYS A 105 -7.20 -10.42 3.55
CA LYS A 105 -6.50 -11.52 2.86
C LYS A 105 -5.02 -11.21 2.65
N VAL A 106 -4.69 -9.99 2.23
CA VAL A 106 -3.28 -9.55 2.12
C VAL A 106 -2.63 -9.57 3.51
N ALA A 107 -3.29 -9.01 4.52
CA ALA A 107 -2.80 -8.96 5.88
C ALA A 107 -2.54 -10.35 6.47
N HIS A 108 -3.39 -11.33 6.15
CA HIS A 108 -3.16 -12.72 6.54
C HIS A 108 -1.85 -13.26 5.97
N ILE A 109 -1.61 -13.10 4.67
CA ILE A 109 -0.36 -13.53 4.02
C ILE A 109 0.85 -12.83 4.64
N ILE A 110 0.79 -11.52 4.85
CA ILE A 110 1.89 -10.78 5.50
C ILE A 110 2.15 -11.28 6.92
N ALA A 111 1.09 -11.53 7.70
CA ALA A 111 1.22 -12.01 9.06
C ALA A 111 1.79 -13.43 9.15
N THR A 112 1.45 -14.32 8.21
CA THR A 112 1.84 -15.73 8.26
C THR A 112 3.12 -16.06 7.53
N GLU A 113 3.41 -15.38 6.40
CA GLU A 113 4.54 -15.70 5.53
C GLU A 113 5.68 -14.68 5.62
N TYR A 114 5.44 -13.49 6.19
CA TYR A 114 6.38 -12.38 6.22
C TYR A 114 6.50 -11.73 7.61
N GLU A 115 6.27 -12.52 8.67
CA GLU A 115 6.47 -12.10 10.07
C GLU A 115 5.81 -10.75 10.43
N ASN A 116 4.63 -10.48 9.85
CA ASN A 116 3.87 -9.24 10.06
C ASN A 116 4.46 -7.97 9.42
N ASP A 117 5.54 -8.08 8.63
CA ASP A 117 6.18 -6.96 7.94
C ASP A 117 6.24 -7.17 6.42
N ALA A 118 5.53 -6.31 5.69
CA ALA A 118 5.56 -6.29 4.23
C ALA A 118 6.98 -6.11 3.66
N ALA A 119 7.92 -5.51 4.40
CA ALA A 119 9.29 -5.28 3.95
C ALA A 119 10.02 -6.54 3.52
N ALA A 120 9.75 -7.68 4.18
CA ALA A 120 10.37 -8.95 3.86
C ALA A 120 10.07 -9.39 2.41
N ILE A 121 9.00 -8.89 1.78
CA ILE A 121 8.73 -9.10 0.36
C ILE A 121 9.89 -8.58 -0.51
N TRP A 122 10.40 -7.38 -0.21
CA TRP A 122 11.38 -6.69 -1.05
C TRP A 122 12.79 -6.58 -0.48
N GLN A 123 12.98 -6.57 0.84
CA GLN A 123 14.32 -6.45 1.43
C GLN A 123 15.11 -7.75 1.30
N GLU A 124 14.45 -8.91 1.45
CA GLU A 124 15.10 -10.22 1.40
C GLU A 124 15.18 -10.82 -0.01
N ALA A 125 14.56 -10.18 -0.99
CA ALA A 125 14.52 -10.68 -2.35
C ALA A 125 15.84 -10.35 -3.08
N PRO A 126 16.50 -11.31 -3.76
CA PRO A 126 17.75 -11.05 -4.47
C PRO A 126 17.57 -10.10 -5.66
N ASP A 127 16.41 -10.12 -6.30
CA ASP A 127 16.12 -9.38 -7.52
C ASP A 127 14.65 -8.93 -7.61
N TRP A 128 14.35 -8.11 -8.62
CA TRP A 128 13.00 -7.61 -8.88
C TRP A 128 12.03 -8.72 -9.33
N ASP A 129 12.52 -9.78 -9.96
CA ASP A 129 11.70 -10.91 -10.39
C ASP A 129 11.15 -11.68 -9.18
N THR A 130 11.97 -11.87 -8.15
CA THR A 130 11.57 -12.44 -6.86
C THR A 130 10.55 -11.55 -6.16
N VAL A 131 10.77 -10.23 -6.12
CA VAL A 131 9.80 -9.26 -5.57
C VAL A 131 8.47 -9.37 -6.32
N THR A 132 8.52 -9.37 -7.65
CA THR A 132 7.33 -9.47 -8.50
C THR A 132 6.59 -10.78 -8.26
N LYS A 133 7.29 -11.92 -8.15
CA LYS A 133 6.68 -13.22 -7.84
C LYS A 133 5.96 -13.20 -6.49
N ARG A 134 6.61 -12.66 -5.45
CA ARG A 134 6.03 -12.53 -4.10
C ARG A 134 4.81 -11.61 -4.09
N LEU A 135 4.91 -10.43 -4.72
CA LEU A 135 3.78 -9.49 -4.86
C LEU A 135 2.60 -10.12 -5.60
N ARG A 136 2.83 -10.88 -6.68
CA ARG A 136 1.75 -11.51 -7.45
C ARG A 136 0.98 -12.59 -6.69
N ASN A 137 1.54 -13.12 -5.60
CA ASN A 137 0.80 -14.01 -4.70
C ASN A 137 -0.21 -13.26 -3.82
N LEU A 138 -0.09 -11.94 -3.70
CA LEU A 138 -1.01 -11.13 -2.92
C LEU A 138 -2.30 -10.83 -3.70
N PRO A 139 -3.49 -11.05 -3.11
CA PRO A 139 -4.76 -10.70 -3.73
C PRO A 139 -4.82 -9.21 -4.11
N GLY A 140 -5.11 -8.95 -5.40
CA GLY A 140 -5.22 -7.58 -5.92
C GLY A 140 -3.93 -7.01 -6.52
N PHE A 141 -2.84 -7.78 -6.56
CA PHE A 141 -1.57 -7.42 -7.20
C PHE A 141 -1.39 -8.11 -8.56
N GLY A 142 -1.89 -7.46 -9.61
CA GLY A 142 -1.63 -7.84 -11.01
C GLY A 142 -0.27 -7.34 -11.51
N ALA A 143 0.08 -7.71 -12.76
CA ALA A 143 1.36 -7.37 -13.37
C ALA A 143 1.65 -5.86 -13.39
N GLU A 144 0.66 -5.04 -13.76
CA GLU A 144 0.80 -3.58 -13.79
C GLU A 144 1.07 -3.01 -12.39
N LYS A 145 0.36 -3.50 -11.38
CA LYS A 145 0.53 -3.04 -9.98
C LYS A 145 1.91 -3.40 -9.44
N CYS A 146 2.38 -4.61 -9.74
CA CYS A 146 3.73 -5.02 -9.36
C CYS A 146 4.76 -4.11 -10.02
N MET A 147 4.68 -3.91 -11.34
CA MET A 147 5.57 -3.02 -12.08
C MET A 147 5.58 -1.59 -11.49
N LYS A 148 4.40 -1.05 -11.17
CA LYS A 148 4.25 0.26 -10.53
C LYS A 148 4.88 0.33 -9.13
N PHE A 149 4.83 -0.76 -8.37
CA PHE A 149 5.32 -0.80 -7.00
C PHE A 149 6.84 -0.60 -6.89
N ARG A 150 7.62 -0.98 -7.91
CA ARG A 150 9.07 -0.72 -7.92
C ARG A 150 9.40 0.77 -7.76
N TYR A 151 8.56 1.64 -8.33
CA TYR A 151 8.73 3.08 -8.23
C TYR A 151 8.40 3.56 -6.83
N VAL A 152 7.34 3.04 -6.20
CA VAL A 152 7.03 3.32 -4.80
C VAL A 152 8.22 2.97 -3.91
N LEU A 153 8.78 1.76 -4.07
CA LEU A 153 9.95 1.33 -3.30
C LEU A 153 11.17 2.25 -3.54
N HIS A 154 11.45 2.62 -4.78
CA HIS A 154 12.53 3.54 -5.09
C HIS A 154 12.35 4.92 -4.42
N TYR A 155 11.15 5.49 -4.53
CA TYR A 155 10.86 6.85 -4.05
C TYR A 155 10.77 6.95 -2.53
N PHE A 156 10.43 5.87 -1.85
CA PHE A 156 10.47 5.80 -0.39
C PHE A 156 11.79 5.24 0.16
N GLY A 157 12.81 5.06 -0.68
CA GLY A 157 14.16 4.67 -0.25
C GLY A 157 14.30 3.20 0.18
N GLU A 158 13.33 2.36 -0.14
CA GLU A 158 13.29 0.95 0.27
C GLU A 158 14.23 0.06 -0.54
N ARG A 159 14.41 0.39 -1.83
CA ARG A 159 15.24 -0.41 -2.73
C ARG A 159 15.68 0.38 -3.96
N THR A 160 16.93 0.20 -4.34
CA THR A 160 17.47 0.65 -5.64
C THR A 160 17.36 -0.47 -6.67
N PHE A 161 17.01 -0.09 -7.89
CA PHE A 161 16.93 -1.00 -9.04
C PHE A 161 17.56 -0.32 -10.26
#